data_AF-A0A1A7YPD4-F1
#
_entry.id   AF-A0A1A7YPD4-F1
#
_cell.length_a   1.000
_cell.length_b   1.000
_cell.length_c   1.000
_cell.angle_alpha   90.00
_cell.angle_beta   90.00
_cell.angle_gamma   90.00
#
_symmetry.space_group_name_H-M   'P 1'
#
loop_
_entity.id
_entity.type
_entity.pdbx_description
1 polymer ?
#
loop_
_entity_poly.entity_id
_entity_poly.type
_entity_poly.pdbx_seq_one_letter_code
_entity_poly.pdbx_strand_id
1 'polypeptide(L)'
;VERCRRAHHNDLENILPFLFLGAIYSLTGPSLSVARLHFLVFFICRVLHSIAYLLPLQAPARSVAYTVAQIPCISMAVQILISVMAYA
;
A
#
# COMPACT_ATOMS: atom_id res chain seq x y z
N VAL A 1 -13.79 -16.59 -12.54
CA VAL A 1 -14.09 -15.18 -12.88
C VAL A 1 -14.32 -14.32 -11.65
N GLU A 2 -15.27 -14.65 -10.78
CA GLU A 2 -15.61 -13.83 -9.60
C GLU A 2 -14.42 -13.59 -8.63
N ARG A 3 -13.52 -14.58 -8.48
CA ARG A 3 -12.28 -14.40 -7.69
C ARG A 3 -11.39 -13.30 -8.26
N CYS A 4 -11.18 -13.29 -9.58
CA CYS A 4 -10.37 -12.27 -10.26
C CYS A 4 -11.04 -10.89 -10.14
N ARG A 5 -12.37 -10.81 -10.25
CA ARG A 5 -13.12 -9.56 -10.08
C ARG A 5 -12.90 -8.96 -8.69
N ARG A 6 -12.99 -9.78 -7.63
CA ARG A 6 -12.75 -9.30 -6.27
C ARG A 6 -11.29 -8.94 -6.00
N ALA A 7 -10.33 -9.69 -6.56
CA ALA A 7 -8.92 -9.33 -6.47
C ALA A 7 -8.66 -7.96 -7.11
N HIS A 8 -9.18 -7.76 -8.32
CA HIS A 8 -9.05 -6.51 -9.05
C HIS A 8 -9.75 -5.33 -8.34
N HIS A 9 -10.94 -5.55 -7.78
CA HIS A 9 -11.62 -4.52 -6.99
C HIS A 9 -10.81 -4.12 -5.76
N ASN A 10 -10.23 -5.10 -5.05
CA ASN A 10 -9.35 -4.81 -3.93
C ASN A 10 -8.07 -4.08 -4.38
N ASP A 11 -7.51 -4.39 -5.55
CA ASP A 11 -6.40 -3.62 -6.09
C ASP A 11 -6.79 -2.17 -6.36
N LEU A 12 -7.96 -1.90 -6.92
CA LEU A 12 -8.44 -0.53 -7.12
C LEU A 12 -8.61 0.22 -5.80
N GLU A 13 -9.17 -0.42 -4.77
CA GLU A 13 -9.33 0.17 -3.44
C GLU A 13 -8.01 0.50 -2.74
N ASN A 14 -6.89 -0.10 -3.14
CA ASN A 14 -5.62 -0.01 -2.41
C ASN A 14 -4.51 0.69 -3.22
N ILE A 15 -4.38 0.37 -4.50
CA ILE A 15 -3.35 0.94 -5.38
C ILE A 15 -3.67 2.39 -5.71
N LEU A 16 -4.94 2.74 -5.97
CA LEU A 16 -5.28 4.13 -6.29
C LEU A 16 -4.98 5.09 -5.13
N PRO A 17 -5.37 4.81 -3.86
CA PRO A 17 -4.95 5.63 -2.74
C PRO A 17 -3.42 5.64 -2.53
N PHE A 18 -2.75 4.50 -2.72
CA PHE A 18 -1.29 4.44 -2.60
C PHE A 18 -0.59 5.32 -3.65
N LEU A 19 -1.07 5.34 -4.90
CA LEU A 19 -0.51 6.21 -5.95
C LEU A 19 -0.65 7.69 -5.58
N PHE A 20 -1.80 8.07 -5.03
CA PHE A 20 -2.04 9.43 -4.54
C PHE A 20 -1.12 9.79 -3.37
N LEU A 21 -1.09 8.94 -2.33
CA LEU A 21 -0.24 9.14 -1.16
C LEU A 21 1.24 9.14 -1.52
N GLY A 22 1.69 8.19 -2.35
CA GLY A 22 3.08 8.06 -2.76
C GLY A 22 3.55 9.23 -3.62
N ALA A 23 2.70 9.76 -4.49
CA ALA A 23 2.99 10.96 -5.26
C ALA A 23 3.20 12.18 -4.33
N ILE A 24 2.26 12.44 -3.41
CA ILE A 24 2.38 13.55 -2.47
C ILE A 24 3.57 13.37 -1.54
N TYR A 25 3.74 12.17 -0.98
CA TYR A 25 4.85 11.84 -0.09
C TYR A 25 6.21 12.05 -0.78
N SER A 26 6.32 11.78 -2.08
CA SER A 26 7.57 12.03 -2.82
C SER A 26 7.90 13.53 -2.92
N LEU A 27 6.90 14.40 -2.84
CA LEU A 27 7.06 15.86 -2.88
C LEU A 27 7.36 16.47 -1.50
N THR A 28 7.21 15.73 -0.40
CA THR A 28 7.50 16.24 0.96
C THR A 28 8.99 16.17 1.35
N GLY A 29 9.87 15.81 0.40
CA GLY A 29 11.30 15.64 0.65
C GLY A 29 11.68 14.57 1.68
N PRO A 30 11.09 13.36 1.66
CA PRO A 30 11.41 12.30 2.60
C PRO A 30 12.83 11.77 2.38
N SER A 31 13.38 11.07 3.36
CA SER A 31 14.66 10.38 3.16
C SER A 31 14.50 9.26 2.13
N LEU A 32 15.44 9.20 1.17
CA LEU A 32 15.38 8.27 0.04
C LEU A 32 15.25 6.80 0.49
N SER A 33 15.99 6.42 1.53
CA SER A 33 15.95 5.06 2.09
C SER A 33 14.57 4.71 2.64
N VAL A 34 13.91 5.65 3.33
CA VAL A 34 12.58 5.44 3.91
C VAL A 34 11.52 5.38 2.82
N ALA A 35 11.55 6.29 1.85
CA ALA A 35 10.63 6.26 0.71
C ALA A 35 10.73 4.94 -0.08
N ARG A 36 11.96 4.48 -0.37
CA ARG A 36 12.18 3.17 -1.01
C ARG A 36 11.61 2.03 -0.20
N LEU A 37 11.79 2.04 1.12
CA LEU A 37 11.23 1.00 1.99
C LEU A 37 9.71 0.97 1.92
N HIS A 38 9.04 2.13 1.99
CA HIS A 38 7.57 2.21 1.91
C HIS A 38 7.06 1.62 0.60
N PHE A 39 7.66 2.01 -0.53
CA PHE A 39 7.24 1.56 -1.85
C PHE A 39 7.51 0.07 -2.07
N LEU A 40 8.67 -0.42 -1.62
CA LEU A 40 9.06 -1.81 -1.77
C LEU A 40 8.17 -2.73 -0.92
N VAL A 41 7.90 -2.36 0.34
CA VAL A 41 6.99 -3.13 1.22
C VAL A 41 5.58 -3.17 0.62
N PHE A 42 5.03 -2.03 0.19
CA PHE A 42 3.73 -2.02 -0.46
C PHE A 42 3.69 -2.92 -1.69
N PHE A 43 4.67 -2.77 -2.59
CA PHE A 43 4.74 -3.55 -3.83
C PHE A 43 4.78 -5.06 -3.57
N ILE A 44 5.71 -5.52 -2.73
CA ILE A 44 5.85 -6.95 -2.41
C ILE A 44 4.56 -7.49 -1.80
N CYS A 45 3.98 -6.78 -0.83
CA CYS A 45 2.75 -7.21 -0.19
C CYS A 45 1.54 -7.26 -1.14
N ARG A 46 1.42 -6.33 -2.10
CA ARG A 46 0.34 -6.37 -3.12
C ARG A 46 0.52 -7.52 -4.11
N VAL A 47 1.75 -7.81 -4.51
CA VAL A 47 2.06 -8.99 -5.34
C VAL A 47 1.69 -10.27 -4.59
N LEU A 48 2.12 -10.42 -3.34
CA LEU A 48 1.79 -11.57 -2.50
C LEU A 48 0.28 -11.69 -2.24
N HIS A 49 -0.41 -10.57 -2.00
CA HIS A 49 -1.86 -10.54 -1.84
C HIS A 49 -2.57 -11.06 -3.10
N SER A 50 -2.14 -10.61 -4.28
CA SER A 50 -2.69 -11.05 -5.57
C SER A 50 -2.47 -12.53 -5.80
N ILE A 51 -1.25 -13.02 -5.54
CA ILE A 51 -0.91 -14.45 -5.61
C ILE A 51 -1.80 -15.25 -4.66
N ALA A 52 -1.95 -14.82 -3.40
CA ALA A 52 -2.78 -15.49 -2.40
C ALA A 52 -4.29 -15.41 -2.68
N TYR A 53 -4.72 -14.47 -3.54
CA TYR A 53 -6.11 -14.38 -3.99
C TYR A 53 -6.39 -15.37 -5.13
N LEU A 54 -5.46 -15.49 -6.07
CA LEU A 54 -5.61 -16.30 -7.28
C LEU A 54 -5.27 -17.77 -7.04
N LEU A 55 -4.15 -18.04 -6.36
CA LEU A 55 -3.82 -19.36 -5.85
C LEU A 55 -4.54 -19.50 -4.50
N PRO A 56 -5.39 -20.51 -4.29
CA PRO A 56 -6.18 -20.68 -3.07
C PRO A 56 -5.29 -21.12 -1.89
N LEU A 57 -4.34 -20.25 -1.50
CA LEU A 57 -3.48 -20.43 -0.35
C LEU A 57 -4.34 -20.44 0.92
N GLN A 58 -3.91 -21.25 1.89
CA GLN A 58 -4.60 -21.33 3.18
C GLN A 58 -4.58 -19.97 3.88
N ALA A 59 -5.69 -19.65 4.55
CA ALA A 59 -5.72 -18.52 5.47
C ALA A 59 -4.62 -18.72 6.54
N PRO A 60 -3.93 -17.66 6.99
CA PRO A 60 -4.27 -16.23 6.86
C PRO A 60 -3.46 -15.44 5.82
N ALA A 61 -2.78 -16.09 4.87
CA ALA A 61 -1.79 -15.45 3.98
C ALA A 61 -2.30 -14.17 3.28
N ARG A 62 -3.50 -14.22 2.70
CA ARG A 62 -4.14 -13.06 2.04
C ARG A 62 -4.35 -11.90 3.02
N SER A 63 -4.93 -12.16 4.18
CA SER A 63 -5.23 -11.11 5.17
C SER A 63 -3.97 -10.48 5.73
N VAL A 64 -2.93 -11.28 5.97
CA VAL A 64 -1.63 -10.77 6.42
C VAL A 64 -0.99 -9.88 5.36
N ALA A 65 -0.94 -10.33 4.10
CA ALA A 65 -0.40 -9.53 3.00
C ALA A 65 -1.15 -8.20 2.81
N TYR A 66 -2.48 -8.22 2.96
CA TYR A 66 -3.30 -7.01 2.94
C TYR A 66 -2.94 -6.04 4.07
N THR A 67 -2.90 -6.52 5.31
CA THR A 67 -2.65 -5.68 6.49
C THR A 67 -1.24 -5.08 6.46
N VAL A 68 -0.23 -5.87 6.10
CA VAL A 68 1.15 -5.38 6.01
C VAL A 68 1.29 -4.32 4.90
N ALA A 69 0.57 -4.46 3.78
CA ALA A 69 0.55 -3.43 2.73
C ALA A 69 -0.03 -2.08 3.21
N GLN A 70 -0.92 -2.06 4.22
CA GLN A 70 -1.50 -0.81 4.72
C GLN A 70 -0.54 0.00 5.60
N ILE A 71 0.43 -0.65 6.24
CA ILE A 71 1.40 0.01 7.14
C ILE A 71 2.09 1.20 6.44
N PRO A 72 2.70 1.05 5.25
CA PRO A 72 3.29 2.18 4.56
C PRO A 72 2.27 3.25 4.13
N CYS A 73 1.05 2.87 3.76
CA CYS A 73 0.00 3.84 3.41
C CYS A 73 -0.36 4.74 4.59
N ILE A 74 -0.61 4.14 5.77
CA ILE A 74 -0.93 4.88 6.99
C ILE A 74 0.25 5.76 7.41
N SER A 75 1.47 5.21 7.37
CA SER A 75 2.70 5.95 7.69
C SER A 75 2.89 7.18 6.79
N MET A 76 2.73 7.04 5.47
CA MET A 76 2.83 8.17 4.53
C MET A 76 1.72 9.20 4.79
N ALA A 77 0.48 8.76 5.02
CA ALA A 77 -0.63 9.67 5.30
C ALA A 77 -0.37 10.51 6.56
N VAL A 78 0.11 9.90 7.65
CA VAL A 78 0.48 10.60 8.88
C VAL A 78 1.62 11.60 8.63
N GLN A 79 2.68 11.19 7.92
CA GLN A 79 3.80 12.09 7.62
C GLN A 79 3.39 13.28 6.74
N ILE A 80 2.51 13.06 5.75
CA ILE A 80 1.95 14.13 4.93
C ILE A 80 1.15 15.11 5.80
N LEU A 81 0.28 14.61 6.68
CA LEU A 81 -0.51 15.45 7.58
C LEU A 81 0.38 16.30 8.50
N ILE A 82 1.41 15.71 9.10
CA ILE A 82 2.38 16.44 9.94
C ILE A 82 3.11 17.50 9.11
N SER A 83 3.53 17.16 7.89
CA SER A 83 4.21 18.10 7.00
C SER A 83 3.32 19.30 6.67
N VAL A 84 2.04 19.07 6.33
CA VAL A 84 1.08 20.14 6.03
C VAL A 84 0.77 21.00 7.25
N MET A 85 0.57 20.38 8.42
CA MET A 85 0.31 21.10 9.68
C MET A 85 1.47 22.00 10.10
N ALA A 86 2.72 21.67 9.74
CA ALA A 86 3.86 22.53 10.04
C ALA A 86 3.88 23.85 9.24
N TYR A 87 3.10 23.95 8.16
CA TYR A 87 2.98 25.16 7.33
C TYR A 87 1.66 25.93 7.56
N ALA A 88 0.75 25.41 8.39
CA ALA A 88 -0.51 26.05 8.76
C ALA A 88 -0.34 26.88 10.04
#